data_AF-A0A7K1SZH3-F1
#
_entry.id   AF-A0A7K1SZH3-F1
#
_cell.length_a   1.000
_cell.length_b   1.000
_cell.length_c   1.000
_cell.angle_alpha   90.00
_cell.angle_beta   90.00
_cell.angle_gamma   90.00
#
_symmetry.space_group_name_H-M   'P 1'
#
loop_
_entity.id
_entity.type
_entity.pdbx_description
1 polymer ?
#
loop_
_entity_poly.entity_id
_entity_poly.type
_entity_poly.pdbx_seq_one_letter_code
_entity_poly.pdbx_strand_id
1 'polypeptide(L)'
;MINNNSFFSIFKRAALVFTSALLVAQTNIQCKLKHNASAAHHPTQAENYKKGLKDYYKNYFPIGVAVNMAALKGADSALIVHEFNSVTPENDMKMGPIHPKENEYNWKNADAIVDFAVKHHIKIRGHNLLWHNQAPGWMFKNADGSEVSKEVLLKRLKDHITTVVNHYKGKIYAWDVVNEAIDDDSTKFMRNSMWYKICGDDFIPKAFEYAHAADPKAALYYNDYNSEHPAKREHIYKLLKSLVDAKVPITGVGMQGHWKLNDPTPELLRKALDEYSSLGLKIQITELDITIRMPRSRPANLNTQANAANANLLPVPDAGFTPELEQKQAAQYKMVFDIFRQYKNVITGVTFWNLSDKYSWLDSRGGGLAGGAAAGQTSSRTVRKAYPLLFDENLQRKKAYWSVVNF
;
A
#
# COMPACT_ATOMS: atom_id res chain seq x y z
N MET A 1 75.67 -62.54 -40.95
CA MET A 1 75.08 -61.29 -40.42
C MET A 1 73.64 -61.63 -40.04
N ILE A 2 73.37 -62.11 -38.80
CA ILE A 2 72.90 -61.32 -37.61
C ILE A 2 71.66 -60.47 -38.01
N ASN A 3 70.43 -60.56 -37.48
CA ASN A 3 69.74 -61.17 -36.31
C ASN A 3 68.22 -61.27 -36.68
N ASN A 4 67.45 -62.35 -36.40
CA ASN A 4 66.68 -62.69 -35.18
C ASN A 4 65.67 -61.59 -34.72
N ASN A 5 64.36 -61.76 -34.46
CA ASN A 5 63.47 -62.88 -34.04
C ASN A 5 61.98 -62.50 -34.35
N SER A 6 61.01 -63.34 -34.79
CA SER A 6 60.45 -64.60 -34.22
C SER A 6 59.65 -64.37 -32.91
N PHE A 7 58.41 -64.84 -32.63
CA PHE A 7 57.42 -65.71 -33.30
C PHE A 7 56.07 -65.65 -32.53
N PHE A 8 54.98 -66.04 -33.20
CA PHE A 8 53.62 -66.32 -32.70
C PHE A 8 53.46 -67.81 -32.27
N SER A 9 52.59 -68.13 -31.29
CA SER A 9 51.82 -69.40 -31.18
C SER A 9 50.72 -69.22 -30.10
N ILE A 10 49.41 -69.39 -30.30
CA ILE A 10 48.53 -70.56 -30.61
C ILE A 10 48.56 -71.67 -29.55
N PHE A 11 47.45 -71.82 -28.80
CA PHE A 11 46.87 -73.10 -28.40
C PHE A 11 45.33 -73.03 -28.31
N LYS A 12 44.69 -74.20 -28.46
CA LYS A 12 43.34 -74.46 -28.97
C LYS A 12 42.50 -75.26 -27.95
N ARG A 13 41.17 -75.26 -28.15
CA ARG A 13 40.10 -76.20 -27.67
C ARG A 13 39.57 -75.96 -26.24
N ALA A 14 38.31 -76.24 -25.87
CA ALA A 14 37.02 -76.53 -26.50
C ALA A 14 36.04 -76.82 -25.33
N ALA A 15 34.76 -76.43 -25.41
CA ALA A 15 33.57 -77.22 -24.98
C ALA A 15 32.33 -76.32 -24.78
N LEU A 16 31.17 -76.91 -25.08
CA LEU A 16 29.87 -76.32 -25.33
C LEU A 16 28.85 -76.91 -24.31
N VAL A 17 27.85 -76.11 -23.93
CA VAL A 17 26.48 -76.45 -23.42
C VAL A 17 26.28 -77.10 -22.04
N PHE A 18 25.54 -76.44 -21.13
CA PHE A 18 24.13 -76.72 -20.74
C PHE A 18 23.76 -76.14 -19.35
N THR A 19 22.68 -75.34 -19.33
CA THR A 19 21.63 -75.15 -18.29
C THR A 19 21.96 -75.31 -16.80
N SER A 20 21.55 -74.33 -15.99
CA SER A 20 20.33 -74.39 -15.15
C SER A 20 20.34 -73.32 -14.04
N ALA A 21 19.16 -72.83 -13.72
CA ALA A 21 18.90 -71.82 -12.68
C ALA A 21 19.13 -72.38 -11.27
N LEU A 22 19.60 -71.54 -10.33
CA LEU A 22 18.92 -71.34 -9.05
C LEU A 22 19.45 -70.13 -8.28
N LEU A 23 18.50 -69.45 -7.68
CA LEU A 23 18.56 -68.27 -6.82
C LEU A 23 19.10 -68.66 -5.43
N VAL A 24 20.07 -67.92 -4.86
CA VAL A 24 20.27 -67.84 -3.41
C VAL A 24 20.49 -66.39 -3.02
N ALA A 25 19.48 -65.83 -2.36
CA ALA A 25 19.54 -64.56 -1.66
C ALA A 25 20.01 -64.78 -0.22
N GLN A 26 20.91 -63.91 0.27
CA GLN A 26 21.03 -63.46 1.67
C GLN A 26 22.05 -62.30 1.69
N THR A 27 21.57 -61.06 1.58
CA THR A 27 21.39 -60.10 2.69
C THR A 27 22.68 -59.70 3.40
N ASN A 28 23.19 -58.50 3.06
CA ASN A 28 23.92 -57.65 3.98
C ASN A 28 23.21 -56.29 4.06
N ILE A 29 22.69 -56.00 5.25
CA ILE A 29 22.07 -54.73 5.62
C ILE A 29 23.15 -53.86 6.27
N GLN A 30 23.41 -52.68 5.69
CA GLN A 30 23.76 -51.44 6.38
C GLN A 30 23.72 -50.30 5.34
N CYS A 31 22.62 -49.53 5.25
CA CYS A 31 22.27 -48.32 6.02
C CYS A 31 22.77 -47.02 5.34
N LYS A 32 21.81 -46.09 5.08
CA LYS A 32 21.92 -44.67 4.64
C LYS A 32 22.20 -44.47 3.14
N LEU A 33 21.43 -43.74 2.33
CA LEU A 33 20.48 -42.64 2.53
C LEU A 33 19.30 -42.74 1.55
N LYS A 34 18.06 -42.66 2.06
CA LYS A 34 16.92 -42.18 1.27
C LYS A 34 17.11 -40.68 1.07
N HIS A 35 17.52 -40.26 -0.13
CA HIS A 35 17.31 -38.88 -0.57
C HIS A 35 15.82 -38.70 -0.89
N ASN A 36 15.02 -38.39 0.14
CA ASN A 36 13.79 -37.64 -0.06
C ASN A 36 14.19 -36.19 -0.36
N ALA A 37 14.54 -35.92 -1.62
CA ALA A 37 14.47 -34.57 -2.12
C ALA A 37 12.98 -34.26 -2.32
N SER A 38 12.36 -33.65 -1.31
CA SER A 38 11.16 -32.84 -1.51
C SER A 38 11.56 -31.70 -2.45
N ALA A 39 11.50 -31.94 -3.76
CA ALA A 39 11.52 -30.87 -4.74
C ALA A 39 10.31 -29.99 -4.42
N ALA A 40 10.57 -28.78 -3.93
CA ALA A 40 9.54 -27.77 -3.76
C ALA A 40 8.79 -27.68 -5.09
N HIS A 41 7.50 -28.00 -5.09
CA HIS A 41 6.67 -27.86 -6.26
C HIS A 41 6.58 -26.37 -6.57
N HIS A 42 7.45 -25.89 -7.48
CA HIS A 42 7.35 -24.54 -8.00
C HIS A 42 6.16 -24.53 -8.98
N PRO A 43 5.07 -23.82 -8.64
CA PRO A 43 3.88 -23.80 -9.48
C PRO A 43 4.23 -23.30 -10.89
N THR A 44 3.65 -23.95 -11.89
CA THR A 44 3.81 -23.52 -13.30
C THR A 44 3.25 -22.11 -13.49
N GLN A 45 3.71 -21.40 -14.53
CA GLN A 45 3.22 -20.06 -14.85
C GLN A 45 1.68 -20.03 -14.96
N ALA A 46 1.06 -21.09 -15.52
CA ALA A 46 -0.39 -21.23 -15.64
C ALA A 46 -1.13 -21.40 -14.28
N GLU A 47 -0.52 -22.05 -13.29
CA GLU A 47 -1.12 -22.16 -11.94
C GLU A 47 -1.03 -20.84 -11.16
N ASN A 48 0.02 -20.06 -11.39
CA ASN A 48 0.20 -18.75 -10.77
C ASN A 48 -0.84 -17.72 -11.22
N TYR A 49 -1.44 -17.87 -12.41
CA TYR A 49 -2.54 -17.01 -12.86
C TYR A 49 -3.90 -17.38 -12.24
N LYS A 50 -4.04 -18.55 -11.60
CA LYS A 50 -5.30 -18.95 -10.93
C LYS A 50 -5.49 -18.32 -9.55
N LYS A 51 -4.41 -17.90 -8.89
CA LYS A 51 -4.44 -17.24 -7.58
C LYS A 51 -4.39 -15.73 -7.76
N GLY A 52 -5.22 -15.01 -7.03
CA GLY A 52 -5.09 -13.56 -6.86
C GLY A 52 -4.12 -13.20 -5.73
N LEU A 53 -3.70 -11.94 -5.69
CA LEU A 53 -2.81 -11.39 -4.66
C LEU A 53 -3.34 -11.66 -3.24
N LYS A 54 -4.65 -11.50 -3.03
CA LYS A 54 -5.35 -11.84 -1.77
C LYS A 54 -5.13 -13.28 -1.29
N ASP A 55 -4.96 -14.23 -2.21
CA ASP A 55 -4.83 -15.65 -1.86
C ASP A 55 -3.46 -15.97 -1.27
N TYR A 56 -2.41 -15.30 -1.76
CA TYR A 56 -1.05 -15.40 -1.21
C TYR A 56 -0.96 -14.82 0.21
N TYR A 57 -1.78 -13.81 0.50
CA TYR A 57 -1.76 -13.06 1.76
C TYR A 57 -2.88 -13.43 2.74
N LYS A 58 -3.69 -14.46 2.45
CA LYS A 58 -4.86 -14.84 3.28
C LYS A 58 -4.56 -15.10 4.76
N ASN A 59 -3.34 -15.56 5.08
CA ASN A 59 -2.88 -15.85 6.44
C ASN A 59 -2.05 -14.70 7.06
N TYR A 60 -2.03 -13.54 6.42
CA TYR A 60 -1.27 -12.36 6.83
C TYR A 60 -2.20 -11.18 7.08
N PHE A 61 -2.77 -10.61 6.02
CA PHE A 61 -3.64 -9.44 6.09
C PHE A 61 -4.49 -9.30 4.82
N PRO A 62 -5.64 -8.59 4.88
CA PRO A 62 -6.37 -8.18 3.69
C PRO A 62 -5.49 -7.37 2.73
N ILE A 63 -5.68 -7.60 1.43
CA ILE A 63 -5.08 -6.83 0.34
C ILE A 63 -6.19 -5.98 -0.29
N GLY A 64 -6.00 -4.67 -0.24
CA GLY A 64 -6.93 -3.68 -0.73
C GLY A 64 -6.49 -2.95 -1.99
N VAL A 65 -7.44 -2.28 -2.62
CA VAL A 65 -7.18 -1.37 -3.74
C VAL A 65 -8.11 -0.16 -3.66
N ALA A 66 -7.57 1.03 -3.92
CA ALA A 66 -8.37 2.24 -4.07
C ALA A 66 -9.07 2.27 -5.42
N VAL A 67 -10.37 2.57 -5.43
CA VAL A 67 -11.22 2.50 -6.61
C VAL A 67 -12.05 3.77 -6.77
N ASN A 68 -12.43 4.05 -8.01
CA ASN A 68 -13.45 5.02 -8.37
C ASN A 68 -14.50 4.34 -9.26
N MET A 69 -15.54 5.07 -9.65
CA MET A 69 -16.64 4.56 -10.47
C MET A 69 -16.21 3.91 -11.80
N ALA A 70 -15.09 4.33 -12.39
CA ALA A 70 -14.62 3.75 -13.66
C ALA A 70 -14.15 2.30 -13.50
N ALA A 71 -13.63 1.94 -12.33
CA ALA A 71 -13.07 0.63 -12.03
C ALA A 71 -14.13 -0.45 -11.72
N LEU A 72 -15.41 -0.05 -11.56
CA LEU A 72 -16.50 -0.97 -11.17
C LEU A 72 -17.09 -1.78 -12.33
N LYS A 73 -16.45 -1.78 -13.51
CA LYS A 73 -16.94 -2.45 -14.72
C LYS A 73 -15.82 -3.09 -15.54
N GLY A 74 -16.19 -4.04 -16.39
CA GLY A 74 -15.30 -4.66 -17.37
C GLY A 74 -14.10 -5.35 -16.74
N ALA A 75 -12.96 -5.30 -17.45
CA ALA A 75 -11.73 -5.95 -17.04
C ALA A 75 -11.20 -5.46 -15.68
N ASP A 76 -11.37 -4.17 -15.37
CA ASP A 76 -10.96 -3.57 -14.09
C ASP A 76 -11.70 -4.25 -12.92
N SER A 77 -13.03 -4.38 -13.02
CA SER A 77 -13.82 -5.05 -11.98
C SER A 77 -13.49 -6.53 -11.82
N ALA A 78 -13.24 -7.23 -12.93
CA ALA A 78 -12.85 -8.63 -12.91
C ALA A 78 -11.49 -8.80 -12.21
N LEU A 79 -10.54 -7.91 -12.49
CA LEU A 79 -9.24 -7.89 -11.82
C LEU A 79 -9.40 -7.58 -10.32
N ILE A 80 -10.24 -6.61 -9.95
CA ILE A 80 -10.48 -6.26 -8.54
C ILE A 80 -11.00 -7.48 -7.76
N VAL A 81 -12.03 -8.14 -8.29
CA VAL A 81 -12.64 -9.32 -7.66
C VAL A 81 -11.65 -10.48 -7.58
N HIS A 82 -10.79 -10.65 -8.58
CA HIS A 82 -9.77 -11.70 -8.57
C HIS A 82 -8.66 -11.43 -7.55
N GLU A 83 -8.10 -10.21 -7.54
CA GLU A 83 -6.84 -9.90 -6.85
C GLU A 83 -7.02 -9.41 -5.42
N PHE A 84 -8.15 -8.77 -5.09
CA PHE A 84 -8.30 -8.00 -3.85
C PHE A 84 -9.47 -8.48 -2.97
N ASN A 85 -9.39 -8.25 -1.67
CA ASN A 85 -10.45 -8.53 -0.69
C ASN A 85 -10.78 -7.33 0.22
N SER A 86 -10.26 -6.15 -0.11
CA SER A 86 -10.68 -4.86 0.43
C SER A 86 -10.71 -3.80 -0.67
N VAL A 87 -11.56 -2.78 -0.54
CA VAL A 87 -11.54 -1.59 -1.38
C VAL A 87 -11.61 -0.32 -0.53
N THR A 88 -11.08 0.77 -1.09
CA THR A 88 -11.20 2.12 -0.54
C THR A 88 -11.74 3.04 -1.62
N PRO A 89 -12.84 3.78 -1.42
CA PRO A 89 -13.27 4.81 -2.37
C PRO A 89 -12.23 5.94 -2.44
N GLU A 90 -11.57 6.09 -3.59
CA GLU A 90 -10.44 7.00 -3.77
C GLU A 90 -10.80 8.47 -3.50
N ASN A 91 -12.01 8.87 -3.91
CA ASN A 91 -12.52 10.24 -3.74
C ASN A 91 -13.97 10.29 -3.28
N ASP A 92 -14.78 9.31 -3.66
CA ASP A 92 -16.24 9.38 -3.52
C ASP A 92 -16.73 9.36 -2.05
N MET A 93 -15.89 9.01 -1.08
CA MET A 93 -16.19 9.10 0.36
C MET A 93 -15.53 10.29 1.10
N LYS A 94 -14.84 11.17 0.39
CA LYS A 94 -14.27 12.38 1.01
C LYS A 94 -15.37 13.38 1.40
N MET A 95 -15.06 14.25 2.35
CA MET A 95 -16.01 15.20 2.94
C MET A 95 -16.79 16.01 1.89
N GLY A 96 -16.09 16.68 0.97
CA GLY A 96 -16.73 17.51 -0.07
C GLY A 96 -17.61 16.72 -1.04
N PRO A 97 -17.12 15.61 -1.62
CA PRO A 97 -17.93 14.71 -2.46
C PRO A 97 -19.18 14.16 -1.79
N ILE A 98 -19.12 13.74 -0.51
CA ILE A 98 -20.28 13.20 0.21
C ILE A 98 -21.21 14.27 0.74
N HIS A 99 -20.69 15.39 1.28
CA HIS A 99 -21.46 16.40 2.00
C HIS A 99 -21.23 17.82 1.43
N PRO A 100 -21.58 18.05 0.15
CA PRO A 100 -21.20 19.27 -0.56
C PRO A 100 -21.84 20.55 -0.01
N LYS A 101 -23.02 20.47 0.63
CA LYS A 101 -23.72 21.59 1.27
C LYS A 101 -24.36 21.14 2.59
N GLU A 102 -24.60 22.08 3.51
CA GLU A 102 -25.03 21.81 4.90
C GLU A 102 -26.24 20.87 5.03
N ASN A 103 -27.19 20.91 4.08
CA ASN A 103 -28.40 20.10 4.10
C ASN A 103 -28.49 19.17 2.87
N GLU A 104 -27.37 18.87 2.21
CA GLU A 104 -27.33 18.08 0.99
C GLU A 104 -26.20 17.04 1.04
N TYR A 105 -26.57 15.76 0.93
CA TYR A 105 -25.62 14.66 0.79
C TYR A 105 -25.71 14.03 -0.59
N ASN A 106 -24.56 13.63 -1.13
CA ASN A 106 -24.45 12.91 -2.39
C ASN A 106 -23.94 11.49 -2.14
N TRP A 107 -24.87 10.53 -2.09
CA TRP A 107 -24.57 9.13 -1.81
C TRP A 107 -24.23 8.32 -3.06
N LYS A 108 -24.60 8.81 -4.26
CA LYS A 108 -24.67 8.02 -5.49
C LYS A 108 -23.43 7.17 -5.78
N ASN A 109 -22.25 7.81 -5.82
CA ASN A 109 -21.03 7.10 -6.23
C ASN A 109 -20.50 6.21 -5.10
N ALA A 110 -20.52 6.69 -3.86
CA ALA A 110 -20.05 5.93 -2.71
C ALA A 110 -20.95 4.71 -2.45
N ASP A 111 -22.27 4.83 -2.58
CA ASP A 111 -23.21 3.71 -2.52
C ASP A 111 -22.92 2.67 -3.61
N ALA A 112 -22.65 3.10 -4.84
CA ALA A 112 -22.33 2.18 -5.93
C ALA A 112 -21.02 1.38 -5.67
N ILE A 113 -20.00 2.01 -5.08
CA ILE A 113 -18.77 1.32 -4.68
C ILE A 113 -19.05 0.34 -3.52
N VAL A 114 -19.84 0.76 -2.53
CA VAL A 114 -20.23 -0.09 -1.41
C VAL A 114 -21.04 -1.30 -1.88
N ASP A 115 -22.01 -1.09 -2.77
CA ASP A 115 -22.84 -2.16 -3.33
C ASP A 115 -22.02 -3.14 -4.16
N PHE A 116 -21.07 -2.65 -4.96
CA PHE A 116 -20.10 -3.50 -5.66
C PHE A 116 -19.32 -4.36 -4.66
N ALA A 117 -18.76 -3.75 -3.61
CA ALA A 117 -17.96 -4.46 -2.63
C ALA A 117 -18.79 -5.51 -1.86
N VAL A 118 -20.00 -5.15 -1.42
CA VAL A 118 -20.94 -6.07 -0.75
C VAL A 118 -21.31 -7.24 -1.66
N LYS A 119 -21.67 -6.98 -2.91
CA LYS A 119 -22.01 -8.01 -3.91
C LYS A 119 -20.89 -9.02 -4.11
N HIS A 120 -19.63 -8.57 -4.02
CA HIS A 120 -18.45 -9.40 -4.24
C HIS A 120 -17.76 -9.87 -2.94
N HIS A 121 -18.39 -9.64 -1.77
CA HIS A 121 -17.85 -9.99 -0.46
C HIS A 121 -16.46 -9.38 -0.18
N ILE A 122 -16.25 -8.15 -0.65
CA ILE A 122 -15.03 -7.36 -0.48
C ILE A 122 -15.24 -6.40 0.69
N LYS A 123 -14.26 -6.30 1.59
CA LYS A 123 -14.29 -5.36 2.72
C LYS A 123 -14.17 -3.91 2.23
N ILE A 124 -14.69 -2.96 2.98
CA ILE A 124 -14.61 -1.53 2.61
C ILE A 124 -13.93 -0.73 3.72
N ARG A 125 -12.89 0.01 3.36
CA ARG A 125 -12.34 1.11 4.18
C ARG A 125 -13.00 2.41 3.77
N GLY A 126 -13.53 3.16 4.72
CA GLY A 126 -14.08 4.49 4.47
C GLY A 126 -12.98 5.55 4.54
N HIS A 127 -12.83 6.32 3.47
CA HIS A 127 -11.80 7.36 3.33
C HIS A 127 -12.45 8.65 2.80
N ASN A 128 -12.63 9.70 3.60
CA ASN A 128 -12.31 9.86 5.02
C ASN A 128 -13.34 10.81 5.68
N LEU A 129 -13.39 10.83 7.01
CA LEU A 129 -14.42 11.59 7.76
C LEU A 129 -14.01 13.02 8.12
N LEU A 130 -12.71 13.27 8.26
CA LEU A 130 -12.17 14.59 8.59
C LEU A 130 -10.83 14.77 7.89
N TRP A 131 -10.77 15.73 6.97
CA TRP A 131 -9.54 16.13 6.31
C TRP A 131 -9.51 17.64 6.11
N HIS A 132 -8.31 18.21 6.11
CA HIS A 132 -8.13 19.64 5.83
C HIS A 132 -8.35 19.93 4.33
N ASN A 133 -8.02 18.97 3.47
CA ASN A 133 -8.19 19.09 2.03
C ASN A 133 -9.58 18.57 1.63
N GLN A 134 -10.18 19.20 0.62
CA GLN A 134 -11.53 18.88 0.13
C GLN A 134 -12.63 18.91 1.21
N ALA A 135 -12.40 19.59 2.34
CA ALA A 135 -13.48 19.97 3.26
C ALA A 135 -14.34 21.06 2.59
N PRO A 136 -15.68 20.89 2.57
CA PRO A 136 -16.54 21.84 1.89
C PRO A 136 -16.60 23.16 2.67
N GLY A 137 -16.47 24.27 1.94
CA GLY A 137 -16.29 25.61 2.54
C GLY A 137 -17.42 26.05 3.48
N TRP A 138 -18.64 25.55 3.26
CA TRP A 138 -19.81 25.87 4.10
C TRP A 138 -19.59 25.47 5.56
N MET A 139 -18.77 24.46 5.86
CA MET A 139 -18.52 24.00 7.23
C MET A 139 -17.92 25.12 8.10
N PHE A 140 -17.06 25.96 7.49
CA PHE A 140 -16.24 26.93 8.22
C PHE A 140 -16.83 28.33 8.26
N LYS A 141 -17.88 28.61 7.48
CA LYS A 141 -18.40 29.98 7.30
C LYS A 141 -19.86 30.12 7.73
N ASN A 142 -20.19 31.28 8.27
CA ASN A 142 -21.55 31.77 8.45
C ASN A 142 -22.11 32.28 7.10
N ALA A 143 -23.41 32.58 7.06
CA ALA A 143 -24.07 33.11 5.87
C ALA A 143 -23.50 34.46 5.39
N ASP A 144 -22.93 35.25 6.31
CA ASP A 144 -22.26 36.52 6.01
C ASP A 144 -20.78 36.38 5.59
N GLY A 145 -20.28 35.14 5.51
CA GLY A 145 -18.89 34.83 5.15
C GLY A 145 -17.87 34.93 6.28
N SER A 146 -18.29 35.28 7.51
CA SER A 146 -17.43 35.23 8.70
C SER A 146 -17.14 33.78 9.11
N GLU A 147 -16.07 33.56 9.88
CA GLU A 147 -15.77 32.24 10.44
C GLU A 147 -16.79 31.84 11.50
N VAL A 148 -17.17 30.56 11.51
CA VAL A 148 -18.05 30.03 12.55
C VAL A 148 -17.33 29.90 13.89
N SER A 149 -18.10 29.86 14.98
CA SER A 149 -17.53 29.55 16.30
C SER A 149 -17.08 28.09 16.39
N LYS A 150 -16.25 27.79 17.39
CA LYS A 150 -15.81 26.43 17.72
C LYS A 150 -16.99 25.48 17.93
N GLU A 151 -18.02 25.92 18.63
CA GLU A 151 -19.21 25.13 18.96
C GLU A 151 -19.99 24.77 17.69
N VAL A 152 -20.14 25.73 16.78
CA VAL A 152 -20.82 25.52 15.50
C VAL A 152 -20.02 24.55 14.63
N LEU A 153 -18.69 24.71 14.53
CA LEU A 153 -17.86 23.82 13.72
C LEU A 153 -17.84 22.39 14.28
N LEU A 154 -17.72 22.22 15.60
CA LEU A 154 -17.78 20.91 16.24
C LEU A 154 -19.16 20.25 16.09
N LYS A 155 -20.25 21.02 16.11
CA LYS A 155 -21.59 20.50 15.82
C LYS A 155 -21.70 20.04 14.37
N ARG A 156 -21.26 20.84 13.40
CA ARG A 156 -21.26 20.48 11.98
C ARG A 156 -20.42 19.23 11.71
N LEU A 157 -19.26 19.12 12.35
CA LEU A 157 -18.41 17.93 12.28
C LEU A 157 -19.13 16.70 12.86
N LYS A 158 -19.76 16.83 14.04
CA LYS A 158 -20.54 15.75 14.65
C LYS A 158 -21.66 15.28 13.73
N ASP A 159 -22.42 16.20 13.17
CA ASP A 159 -23.57 15.90 12.31
C ASP A 159 -23.10 15.20 11.03
N HIS A 160 -22.00 15.68 10.42
CA HIS A 160 -21.37 15.03 9.27
C HIS A 160 -20.94 13.60 9.58
N ILE A 161 -20.09 13.41 10.61
CA ILE A 161 -19.57 12.10 10.98
C ILE A 161 -20.70 11.13 11.34
N THR A 162 -21.65 11.58 12.16
CA THR A 162 -22.78 10.76 12.60
C THR A 162 -23.62 10.31 11.41
N THR A 163 -23.93 11.22 10.48
CA THR A 163 -24.76 10.89 9.31
C THR A 163 -24.05 9.91 8.38
N VAL A 164 -22.78 10.16 8.05
CA VAL A 164 -22.01 9.31 7.12
C VAL A 164 -21.74 7.93 7.72
N VAL A 165 -21.29 7.87 8.98
CA VAL A 165 -21.00 6.58 9.65
C VAL A 165 -22.28 5.78 9.85
N ASN A 166 -23.40 6.40 10.22
CA ASN A 166 -24.68 5.68 10.36
C ASN A 166 -25.20 5.14 9.02
N HIS A 167 -25.07 5.91 7.93
CA HIS A 167 -25.52 5.47 6.60
C HIS A 167 -24.82 4.19 6.15
N TYR A 168 -23.52 4.04 6.44
CA TYR A 168 -22.74 2.85 6.07
C TYR A 168 -22.49 1.85 7.22
N LYS A 169 -23.21 2.00 8.33
CA LYS A 169 -23.02 1.19 9.54
C LYS A 169 -23.08 -0.31 9.24
N GLY A 170 -22.09 -1.05 9.73
CA GLY A 170 -21.97 -2.50 9.50
C GLY A 170 -21.51 -2.92 8.10
N LYS A 171 -21.34 -2.00 7.14
CA LYS A 171 -20.75 -2.27 5.81
C LYS A 171 -19.27 -1.88 5.75
N ILE A 172 -18.87 -0.84 6.48
CA ILE A 172 -17.49 -0.36 6.56
C ILE A 172 -16.78 -1.02 7.74
N TYR A 173 -15.64 -1.67 7.50
CA TYR A 173 -14.90 -2.33 8.58
C TYR A 173 -13.90 -1.39 9.28
N ALA A 174 -13.43 -0.35 8.57
CA ALA A 174 -12.48 0.61 9.08
C ALA A 174 -12.72 2.00 8.48
N TRP A 175 -12.60 3.04 9.30
CA TRP A 175 -12.66 4.43 8.88
C TRP A 175 -11.31 5.13 9.09
N ASP A 176 -10.85 5.84 8.07
CA ASP A 176 -9.89 6.93 8.26
C ASP A 176 -10.68 8.11 8.85
N VAL A 177 -10.65 8.23 10.17
CA VAL A 177 -11.44 9.23 10.90
C VAL A 177 -10.84 10.62 10.72
N VAL A 178 -9.52 10.72 10.88
CA VAL A 178 -8.76 11.95 10.68
C VAL A 178 -7.62 11.67 9.72
N ASN A 179 -7.52 12.48 8.67
CA ASN A 179 -6.48 12.38 7.65
C ASN A 179 -5.55 13.60 7.72
N GLU A 180 -4.23 13.35 7.75
CA GLU A 180 -3.16 14.35 7.53
C GLU A 180 -3.24 15.62 8.42
N ALA A 181 -3.41 15.43 9.73
CA ALA A 181 -3.47 16.53 10.69
C ALA A 181 -2.09 17.03 11.16
N ILE A 182 -1.04 16.22 11.04
CA ILE A 182 0.34 16.62 11.31
C ILE A 182 0.88 17.47 10.14
N ASP A 183 1.61 18.54 10.48
CA ASP A 183 2.26 19.42 9.49
C ASP A 183 3.49 18.74 8.84
N ASP A 184 3.84 19.15 7.63
CA ASP A 184 5.03 18.67 6.94
C ASP A 184 6.29 19.44 7.34
N ASP A 185 6.12 20.68 7.82
CA ASP A 185 7.17 21.47 8.44
C ASP A 185 7.48 20.92 9.84
N SER A 186 8.64 20.30 10.00
CA SER A 186 9.07 19.68 11.26
C SER A 186 9.17 20.65 12.44
N THR A 187 9.13 21.96 12.20
CA THR A 187 9.09 22.97 13.28
C THR A 187 7.68 23.20 13.83
N LYS A 188 6.66 22.66 13.16
CA LYS A 188 5.25 22.78 13.54
C LYS A 188 4.69 21.40 13.89
N PHE A 189 3.84 21.37 14.91
CA PHE A 189 3.16 20.14 15.31
C PHE A 189 1.92 19.92 14.44
N MET A 190 0.89 20.75 14.61
CA MET A 190 -0.36 20.65 13.86
C MET A 190 -0.32 21.43 12.56
N ARG A 191 -0.94 20.84 11.53
CA ARG A 191 -1.20 21.49 10.26
C ARG A 191 -2.09 22.71 10.49
N ASN A 192 -1.71 23.84 9.89
CA ASN A 192 -2.46 25.10 9.97
C ASN A 192 -3.77 25.10 9.14
N SER A 193 -4.70 24.22 9.49
CA SER A 193 -6.00 24.03 8.84
C SER A 193 -7.11 24.90 9.48
N MET A 194 -8.23 25.10 8.78
CA MET A 194 -9.41 25.76 9.36
C MET A 194 -9.95 25.00 10.58
N TRP A 195 -9.86 23.66 10.58
CA TRP A 195 -10.20 22.84 11.74
C TRP A 195 -9.38 23.23 12.96
N TYR A 196 -8.04 23.30 12.82
CA TYR A 196 -7.15 23.65 13.93
C TYR A 196 -7.30 25.12 14.35
N LYS A 197 -7.42 26.05 13.40
CA LYS A 197 -7.59 27.49 13.69
C LYS A 197 -8.85 27.79 14.52
N ILE A 198 -9.96 27.12 14.20
CA ILE A 198 -11.26 27.38 14.85
C ILE A 198 -11.42 26.53 16.12
N CYS A 199 -11.04 25.24 16.09
CA CYS A 199 -11.31 24.31 17.20
C CYS A 199 -10.13 24.10 18.16
N GLY A 200 -8.90 24.48 17.79
CA GLY A 200 -7.70 24.09 18.53
C GLY A 200 -7.48 22.58 18.47
N ASP A 201 -6.98 21.98 19.55
CA ASP A 201 -6.69 20.54 19.60
C ASP A 201 -7.94 19.64 19.69
N ASP A 202 -9.12 20.21 19.94
CA ASP A 202 -10.34 19.44 20.26
C ASP A 202 -10.91 18.66 19.07
N PHE A 203 -10.66 19.08 17.81
CA PHE A 203 -11.35 18.49 16.67
C PHE A 203 -10.98 17.02 16.44
N ILE A 204 -9.74 16.61 16.73
CA ILE A 204 -9.25 15.24 16.54
C ILE A 204 -9.94 14.27 17.52
N PRO A 205 -9.81 14.42 18.86
CA PRO A 205 -10.46 13.50 19.79
C PRO A 205 -11.98 13.49 19.61
N LYS A 206 -12.60 14.65 19.33
CA LYS A 206 -14.05 14.72 19.08
C LYS A 206 -14.45 13.93 17.83
N ALA A 207 -13.69 13.97 16.74
CA ALA A 207 -13.98 13.19 15.55
C ALA A 207 -14.02 11.67 15.84
N PHE A 208 -13.05 11.16 16.61
CA PHE A 208 -13.03 9.77 17.04
C PHE A 208 -14.20 9.42 17.96
N GLU A 209 -14.51 10.27 18.94
CA GLU A 209 -15.68 10.08 19.82
C GLU A 209 -16.99 10.00 19.03
N TYR A 210 -17.17 10.88 18.04
CA TYR A 210 -18.37 10.91 17.19
C TYR A 210 -18.46 9.66 16.30
N ALA A 211 -17.35 9.25 15.68
CA ALA A 211 -17.31 8.06 14.84
C ALA A 211 -17.61 6.80 15.65
N HIS A 212 -17.01 6.67 16.85
CA HIS A 212 -17.23 5.54 17.73
C HIS A 212 -18.67 5.48 18.24
N ALA A 213 -19.27 6.64 18.60
CA ALA A 213 -20.67 6.69 19.01
C ALA A 213 -21.63 6.26 17.90
N ALA A 214 -21.33 6.58 16.64
CA ALA A 214 -22.15 6.20 15.49
C ALA A 214 -22.02 4.71 15.15
N ASP A 215 -20.80 4.16 15.09
CA ASP A 215 -20.56 2.73 14.92
C ASP A 215 -19.42 2.21 15.82
N PRO A 216 -19.74 1.67 17.01
CA PRO A 216 -18.75 1.13 17.93
C PRO A 216 -17.97 -0.09 17.40
N LYS A 217 -18.44 -0.73 16.32
CA LYS A 217 -17.82 -1.93 15.74
C LYS A 217 -16.80 -1.62 14.65
N ALA A 218 -16.84 -0.42 14.07
CA ALA A 218 -15.89 -0.01 13.06
C ALA A 218 -14.52 0.27 13.70
N ALA A 219 -13.44 -0.18 13.04
CA ALA A 219 -12.10 0.17 13.46
C ALA A 219 -11.76 1.61 13.06
N LEU A 220 -11.23 2.42 13.98
CA LEU A 220 -11.02 3.85 13.78
C LEU A 220 -9.54 4.18 13.66
N TYR A 221 -9.16 4.83 12.56
CA TYR A 221 -7.77 5.11 12.20
C TYR A 221 -7.48 6.60 12.08
N TYR A 222 -6.29 6.99 12.54
CA TYR A 222 -5.61 8.21 12.08
C TYR A 222 -4.75 7.84 10.86
N ASN A 223 -4.87 8.55 9.74
CA ASN A 223 -4.16 8.23 8.48
C ASN A 223 -3.26 9.39 8.02
N ASP A 224 -2.02 9.11 7.62
CA ASP A 224 -1.08 10.15 7.17
C ASP A 224 0.04 9.60 6.26
N TYR A 225 0.62 10.46 5.42
CA TYR A 225 1.82 10.18 4.62
C TYR A 225 3.10 10.61 5.32
N ASN A 226 4.24 10.14 4.81
CA ASN A 226 5.57 10.37 5.35
C ASN A 226 5.72 9.91 6.82
N SER A 227 4.83 9.02 7.26
CA SER A 227 4.75 8.49 8.63
C SER A 227 5.99 7.71 9.07
N GLU A 228 6.80 7.30 8.11
CA GLU A 228 8.05 6.58 8.30
C GLU A 228 9.26 7.51 8.45
N HIS A 229 9.14 8.77 8.04
CA HIS A 229 10.22 9.74 8.08
C HIS A 229 10.37 10.36 9.48
N PRO A 230 11.60 10.46 10.03
CA PRO A 230 11.80 10.67 11.47
C PRO A 230 11.05 11.86 12.08
N ALA A 231 11.10 13.03 11.45
CA ALA A 231 10.48 14.24 12.01
C ALA A 231 8.95 14.13 12.06
N LYS A 232 8.32 13.73 10.96
CA LYS A 232 6.86 13.59 10.91
C LYS A 232 6.39 12.37 11.71
N ARG A 233 7.14 11.27 11.68
CA ARG A 233 6.91 10.09 12.50
C ARG A 233 6.83 10.43 13.99
N GLU A 234 7.76 11.24 14.49
CA GLU A 234 7.78 11.66 15.90
C GLU A 234 6.54 12.46 16.27
N HIS A 235 6.10 13.39 15.42
CA HIS A 235 4.87 14.16 15.65
C HIS A 235 3.62 13.28 15.60
N ILE A 236 3.53 12.37 14.62
CA ILE A 236 2.43 11.40 14.57
C ILE A 236 2.43 10.53 15.83
N TYR A 237 3.58 10.03 16.26
CA TYR A 237 3.69 9.22 17.49
C TYR A 237 3.23 10.00 18.72
N LYS A 238 3.64 11.27 18.87
CA LYS A 238 3.18 12.14 19.97
C LYS A 238 1.67 12.33 19.98
N LEU A 239 1.06 12.58 18.82
CA LEU A 239 -0.39 12.68 18.69
C LEU A 239 -1.08 11.36 19.04
N LEU A 240 -0.65 10.23 18.46
CA LEU A 240 -1.24 8.93 18.73
C LEU A 240 -1.14 8.56 20.22
N LYS A 241 0.02 8.83 20.84
CA LYS A 241 0.21 8.61 22.27
C LYS A 241 -0.76 9.45 23.10
N SER A 242 -0.96 10.74 22.79
CA SER A 242 -1.89 11.58 23.54
C SER A 242 -3.34 11.09 23.43
N LEU A 243 -3.75 10.61 22.25
CA LEU A 243 -5.07 10.02 22.04
C LEU A 243 -5.26 8.73 22.85
N VAL A 244 -4.25 7.84 22.85
CA VAL A 244 -4.26 6.59 23.64
C VAL A 244 -4.29 6.89 25.14
N ASP A 245 -3.42 7.78 25.64
CA ASP A 245 -3.36 8.17 27.05
C ASP A 245 -4.69 8.79 27.52
N ALA A 246 -5.34 9.58 26.66
CA ALA A 246 -6.64 10.18 26.89
C ALA A 246 -7.83 9.21 26.70
N LYS A 247 -7.56 7.94 26.36
CA LYS A 247 -8.58 6.90 26.12
C LYS A 247 -9.58 7.25 25.01
N VAL A 248 -9.13 8.02 24.02
CA VAL A 248 -9.89 8.26 22.78
C VAL A 248 -10.09 6.91 22.08
N PRO A 249 -11.25 6.63 21.45
CA PRO A 249 -11.52 5.34 20.81
C PRO A 249 -10.77 5.18 19.47
N ILE A 250 -9.44 5.17 19.51
CA ILE A 250 -8.58 4.92 18.36
C ILE A 250 -8.19 3.43 18.32
N THR A 251 -8.30 2.82 17.14
CA THR A 251 -7.94 1.41 16.91
C THR A 251 -6.54 1.28 16.32
N GLY A 252 -6.13 2.22 15.47
CA GLY A 252 -4.89 2.09 14.73
C GLY A 252 -4.42 3.34 14.02
N VAL A 253 -3.28 3.19 13.33
CA VAL A 253 -2.71 4.17 12.41
C VAL A 253 -2.65 3.62 10.99
N GLY A 254 -3.04 4.45 10.03
CA GLY A 254 -2.85 4.25 8.61
C GLY A 254 -1.56 4.95 8.17
N MET A 255 -0.63 4.17 7.60
CA MET A 255 0.53 4.69 6.90
C MET A 255 0.18 4.70 5.41
N GLN A 256 0.06 5.89 4.79
CA GLN A 256 -0.35 5.98 3.38
C GLN A 256 0.57 5.15 2.49
N GLY A 257 1.89 5.30 2.60
CA GLY A 257 2.82 4.49 1.82
C GLY A 257 3.05 5.01 0.40
N HIS A 258 2.92 6.32 0.19
CA HIS A 258 3.30 6.99 -1.05
C HIS A 258 4.83 7.11 -1.16
N TRP A 259 5.45 6.10 -1.74
CA TRP A 259 6.89 5.87 -1.67
C TRP A 259 7.56 5.98 -3.03
N LYS A 260 8.90 5.92 -3.02
CA LYS A 260 9.73 6.01 -4.22
C LYS A 260 10.85 4.98 -4.18
N LEU A 261 11.62 4.89 -5.25
CA LEU A 261 12.77 3.98 -5.27
C LEU A 261 13.76 4.34 -4.15
N ASN A 262 14.18 3.34 -3.37
CA ASN A 262 15.11 3.48 -2.25
C ASN A 262 14.59 4.32 -1.06
N ASP A 263 13.27 4.58 -0.98
CA ASP A 263 12.69 5.32 0.14
C ASP A 263 11.25 4.86 0.41
N PRO A 264 10.94 4.33 1.62
CA PRO A 264 11.80 4.27 2.79
C PRO A 264 12.90 3.21 2.70
N THR A 265 13.94 3.38 3.52
CA THR A 265 14.87 2.31 3.84
C THR A 265 14.21 1.28 4.76
N PRO A 266 14.71 0.03 4.83
CA PRO A 266 14.23 -0.98 5.77
C PRO A 266 14.18 -0.48 7.22
N GLU A 267 15.19 0.29 7.64
CA GLU A 267 15.34 0.79 9.00
C GLU A 267 14.28 1.84 9.33
N LEU A 268 14.00 2.76 8.41
CA LEU A 268 12.95 3.77 8.58
C LEU A 268 11.57 3.12 8.72
N LEU A 269 11.28 2.15 7.85
CA LEU A 269 10.00 1.45 7.87
C LEU A 269 9.83 0.62 9.16
N ARG A 270 10.84 -0.18 9.55
CA ARG A 270 10.79 -0.96 10.80
C ARG A 270 10.61 -0.07 12.02
N LYS A 271 11.37 1.04 12.10
CA LYS A 271 11.27 1.97 13.23
C LYS A 271 9.87 2.57 13.37
N ALA A 272 9.22 2.89 12.25
CA ALA A 272 7.83 3.36 12.28
C ALA A 272 6.85 2.29 12.74
N LEU A 273 6.99 1.07 12.22
CA LEU A 273 6.14 -0.05 12.64
C LEU A 273 6.32 -0.38 14.13
N ASP A 274 7.56 -0.37 14.63
CA ASP A 274 7.87 -0.60 16.05
C ASP A 274 7.30 0.50 16.94
N GLU A 275 7.51 1.78 16.60
CA GLU A 275 7.02 2.91 17.39
C GLU A 275 5.49 2.90 17.46
N TYR A 276 4.79 2.78 16.34
CA TYR A 276 3.33 2.80 16.35
C TYR A 276 2.71 1.58 17.03
N SER A 277 3.28 0.40 16.83
CA SER A 277 2.77 -0.81 17.51
C SER A 277 3.07 -0.83 19.01
N SER A 278 4.12 -0.12 19.48
CA SER A 278 4.41 0.03 20.91
C SER A 278 3.31 0.75 21.70
N LEU A 279 2.44 1.51 21.02
CA LEU A 279 1.25 2.15 21.60
C LEU A 279 0.06 1.18 21.73
N GLY A 280 0.21 -0.09 21.34
CA GLY A 280 -0.89 -1.06 21.28
C GLY A 280 -1.81 -0.90 20.07
N LEU A 281 -1.49 0.03 19.16
CA LEU A 281 -2.27 0.33 17.96
C LEU A 281 -2.03 -0.69 16.86
N LYS A 282 -3.08 -0.98 16.08
CA LYS A 282 -2.94 -1.72 14.81
C LYS A 282 -2.41 -0.80 13.72
N ILE A 283 -1.75 -1.39 12.73
CA ILE A 283 -1.19 -0.66 11.59
C ILE A 283 -1.90 -1.14 10.32
N GLN A 284 -2.22 -0.21 9.42
CA GLN A 284 -2.58 -0.53 8.04
C GLN A 284 -1.73 0.30 7.09
N ILE A 285 -1.29 -0.32 6.00
CA ILE A 285 -0.73 0.42 4.87
C ILE A 285 -1.90 0.73 3.96
N THR A 286 -2.19 2.01 3.72
CA THR A 286 -3.53 2.44 3.28
C THR A 286 -3.59 2.91 1.83
N GLU A 287 -2.47 3.38 1.27
CA GLU A 287 -2.40 4.06 -0.03
C GLU A 287 -1.09 3.72 -0.78
N LEU A 288 -0.66 2.45 -0.71
CA LEU A 288 0.64 2.01 -1.20
C LEU A 288 0.79 2.23 -2.70
N ASP A 289 1.77 3.04 -3.07
CA ASP A 289 2.26 3.20 -4.43
C ASP A 289 3.79 3.49 -4.37
N ILE A 290 4.57 2.95 -5.33
CA ILE A 290 6.03 3.14 -5.33
C ILE A 290 6.44 3.70 -6.69
N THR A 291 6.54 5.02 -6.79
CA THR A 291 6.92 5.66 -8.05
C THR A 291 8.34 5.35 -8.47
N ILE A 292 8.55 5.15 -9.77
CA ILE A 292 9.89 5.04 -10.36
C ILE A 292 10.59 6.40 -10.46
N ARG A 293 9.85 7.48 -10.22
CA ARG A 293 10.33 8.85 -10.36
C ARG A 293 11.09 9.25 -9.12
N MET A 294 12.31 9.73 -9.32
CA MET A 294 13.18 10.22 -8.25
C MET A 294 13.33 11.73 -8.35
N PRO A 295 13.28 12.48 -7.23
CA PRO A 295 13.63 13.90 -7.24
C PRO A 295 15.06 14.07 -7.79
N ARG A 296 15.29 15.16 -8.51
CA ARG A 296 16.58 15.43 -9.19
C ARG A 296 17.74 15.30 -8.19
N SER A 297 18.79 14.56 -8.54
CA SER A 297 20.05 14.57 -7.77
C SER A 297 20.62 15.99 -7.72
N ARG A 298 20.89 16.48 -6.50
CA ARG A 298 21.48 17.80 -6.24
C ARG A 298 22.92 17.82 -6.80
N PRO A 299 23.29 18.76 -7.70
CA PRO A 299 24.70 19.00 -7.98
C PRO A 299 25.40 19.39 -6.68
N ALA A 300 26.58 18.81 -6.41
CA ALA A 300 27.30 18.98 -5.14
C ALA A 300 27.69 20.44 -4.82
N ASN A 301 27.60 21.36 -5.79
CA ASN A 301 28.21 22.68 -5.80
C ASN A 301 27.24 23.88 -5.72
N LEU A 302 25.98 23.71 -5.30
CA LEU A 302 25.05 24.85 -5.16
C LEU A 302 24.71 25.15 -3.69
N ASN A 303 24.89 26.41 -3.29
CA ASN A 303 24.59 26.96 -1.97
C ASN A 303 23.07 27.19 -1.79
N THR A 304 22.62 27.23 -0.55
CA THR A 304 21.24 27.02 -0.08
C THR A 304 20.23 28.15 -0.38
N GLN A 305 20.58 29.17 -1.16
CA GLN A 305 19.71 30.35 -1.40
C GLN A 305 19.08 30.42 -2.80
N ALA A 306 19.41 29.53 -3.74
CA ALA A 306 18.91 29.58 -5.13
C ALA A 306 17.60 28.80 -5.39
N ASN A 307 16.75 28.59 -4.37
CA ASN A 307 15.63 27.63 -4.45
C ASN A 307 14.38 28.15 -5.18
N ALA A 308 14.21 29.47 -5.37
CA ALA A 308 13.04 30.02 -6.07
C ALA A 308 13.24 30.20 -7.60
N ALA A 309 14.49 30.19 -8.09
CA ALA A 309 14.81 30.56 -9.47
C ALA A 309 14.88 29.38 -10.47
N ASN A 310 14.70 28.13 -10.02
CA ASN A 310 14.98 26.93 -10.83
C ASN A 310 13.75 26.33 -11.55
N ALA A 311 12.67 27.08 -11.73
CA ALA A 311 11.52 26.64 -12.53
C ALA A 311 11.84 26.42 -14.03
N ASN A 312 13.00 26.88 -14.51
CA ASN A 312 13.41 26.84 -15.92
C ASN A 312 14.62 25.94 -16.23
N LEU A 313 15.02 25.01 -15.34
CA LEU A 313 16.02 24.00 -15.70
C LEU A 313 15.36 22.93 -16.60
N LEU A 314 15.94 22.73 -17.79
CA LEU A 314 15.50 21.77 -18.81
C LEU A 314 15.00 20.44 -18.22
N PRO A 315 13.92 19.85 -18.74
CA PRO A 315 13.32 18.64 -18.19
C PRO A 315 14.37 17.53 -18.11
N VAL A 316 14.49 16.88 -16.94
CA VAL A 316 15.19 15.59 -16.84
C VAL A 316 14.61 14.70 -17.95
N PRO A 317 15.43 14.10 -18.83
CA PRO A 317 14.95 13.19 -19.84
C PRO A 317 14.07 12.12 -19.19
N ASP A 318 12.82 12.04 -19.64
CA ASP A 318 11.92 11.00 -19.18
C ASP A 318 12.34 9.69 -19.85
N ALA A 319 13.13 8.88 -19.13
CA ALA A 319 13.58 7.58 -19.62
C ALA A 319 12.44 6.53 -19.70
N GLY A 320 11.21 6.90 -19.33
CA GLY A 320 10.08 5.97 -19.22
C GLY A 320 10.31 4.90 -18.17
N PHE A 321 9.63 3.76 -18.34
CA PHE A 321 9.76 2.61 -17.47
C PHE A 321 10.81 1.63 -18.00
N THR A 322 12.09 1.94 -17.77
CA THR A 322 13.21 1.10 -18.24
C THR A 322 13.30 -0.22 -17.49
N PRO A 323 13.93 -1.27 -18.06
CA PRO A 323 14.18 -2.53 -17.34
C PRO A 323 14.94 -2.35 -16.02
N GLU A 324 15.84 -1.37 -15.93
CA GLU A 324 16.57 -1.04 -14.71
C GLU A 324 15.65 -0.45 -13.63
N LEU A 325 14.76 0.47 -14.00
CA LEU A 325 13.78 1.06 -13.08
C LEU A 325 12.73 0.02 -12.65
N GLU A 326 12.31 -0.87 -13.54
CA GLU A 326 11.45 -2.02 -13.21
C GLU A 326 12.12 -2.93 -12.18
N GLN A 327 13.40 -3.25 -12.36
CA GLN A 327 14.14 -4.09 -11.40
C GLN A 327 14.26 -3.41 -10.03
N LYS A 328 14.57 -2.10 -10.00
CA LYS A 328 14.64 -1.32 -8.76
C LYS A 328 13.30 -1.25 -8.04
N GLN A 329 12.22 -1.03 -8.79
CA GLN A 329 10.86 -1.03 -8.24
C GLN A 329 10.49 -2.41 -7.67
N ALA A 330 10.77 -3.48 -8.42
CA ALA A 330 10.52 -4.84 -7.96
C ALA A 330 11.29 -5.17 -6.67
N ALA A 331 12.55 -4.73 -6.56
CA ALA A 331 13.35 -4.86 -5.34
C ALA A 331 12.79 -4.07 -4.15
N GLN A 332 12.35 -2.82 -4.37
CA GLN A 332 11.72 -2.01 -3.33
C GLN A 332 10.41 -2.64 -2.84
N TYR A 333 9.55 -3.10 -3.76
CA TYR A 333 8.32 -3.83 -3.42
C TYR A 333 8.60 -5.11 -2.65
N LYS A 334 9.61 -5.88 -3.07
CA LYS A 334 10.04 -7.09 -2.34
C LYS A 334 10.41 -6.73 -0.90
N MET A 335 11.26 -5.71 -0.74
CA MET A 335 11.76 -5.29 0.57
C MET A 335 10.62 -4.91 1.51
N VAL A 336 9.68 -4.06 1.07
CA VAL A 336 8.58 -3.61 1.93
C VAL A 336 7.64 -4.76 2.29
N PHE A 337 7.33 -5.66 1.34
CA PHE A 337 6.48 -6.81 1.63
C PHE A 337 7.16 -7.90 2.48
N ASP A 338 8.47 -8.09 2.35
CA ASP A 338 9.25 -8.92 3.27
C ASP A 338 9.11 -8.40 4.71
N ILE A 339 9.18 -7.06 4.91
CA ILE A 339 8.94 -6.42 6.21
C ILE A 339 7.48 -6.60 6.64
N PHE A 340 6.51 -6.33 5.77
CA PHE A 340 5.09 -6.46 6.15
C PHE A 340 4.74 -7.86 6.65
N ARG A 341 5.29 -8.90 6.02
CA ARG A 341 5.09 -10.29 6.45
C ARG A 341 5.73 -10.59 7.82
N GLN A 342 6.85 -9.94 8.16
CA GLN A 342 7.46 -10.04 9.49
C GLN A 342 6.60 -9.34 10.57
N TYR A 343 5.89 -8.28 10.20
CA TYR A 343 5.01 -7.50 11.09
C TYR A 343 3.54 -7.94 11.03
N LYS A 344 3.23 -9.14 10.54
CA LYS A 344 1.85 -9.65 10.36
C LYS A 344 0.98 -9.65 11.62
N ASN A 345 1.57 -9.58 12.81
CA ASN A 345 0.83 -9.55 14.08
C ASN A 345 0.24 -8.16 14.39
N VAL A 346 0.80 -7.10 13.78
CA VAL A 346 0.40 -5.71 14.00
C VAL A 346 -0.15 -5.05 12.74
N ILE A 347 0.32 -5.46 11.55
CA ILE A 347 -0.24 -5.03 10.27
C ILE A 347 -1.53 -5.81 9.99
N THR A 348 -2.62 -5.08 9.77
CA THR A 348 -3.99 -5.64 9.60
C THR A 348 -4.61 -5.32 8.24
N GLY A 349 -3.84 -4.77 7.30
CA GLY A 349 -4.28 -4.47 5.95
C GLY A 349 -3.18 -3.77 5.14
N VAL A 350 -3.10 -4.08 3.85
CA VAL A 350 -2.24 -3.39 2.87
C VAL A 350 -3.10 -3.04 1.66
N THR A 351 -3.23 -1.76 1.34
CA THR A 351 -4.08 -1.25 0.24
C THR A 351 -3.23 -0.48 -0.75
N PHE A 352 -3.40 -0.76 -2.04
CA PHE A 352 -2.73 -0.03 -3.14
C PHE A 352 -3.55 1.19 -3.56
N TRP A 353 -2.88 2.31 -3.87
CA TRP A 353 -3.57 3.52 -4.34
C TRP A 353 -3.67 3.57 -5.86
N ASN A 354 -4.84 3.15 -6.36
CA ASN A 354 -5.20 2.84 -7.75
C ASN A 354 -4.86 1.40 -8.19
N LEU A 355 -5.58 0.92 -9.20
CA LEU A 355 -5.58 -0.49 -9.63
C LEU A 355 -4.38 -0.88 -10.49
N SER A 356 -4.00 0.00 -11.42
CA SER A 356 -2.96 -0.29 -12.42
C SER A 356 -2.30 0.99 -12.90
N ASP A 357 -1.14 0.85 -13.53
CA ASP A 357 -0.41 1.98 -14.09
C ASP A 357 -1.19 2.69 -15.19
N LYS A 358 -2.32 2.16 -15.70
CA LYS A 358 -3.21 2.84 -16.64
C LYS A 358 -3.68 4.20 -16.10
N TYR A 359 -3.96 4.26 -14.80
CA TYR A 359 -4.36 5.48 -14.11
C TYR A 359 -3.73 5.51 -12.72
N SER A 360 -2.79 6.43 -12.51
CA SER A 360 -2.32 6.80 -11.18
C SER A 360 -2.53 8.28 -10.94
N TRP A 361 -3.00 8.63 -9.75
CA TRP A 361 -3.10 10.03 -9.31
C TRP A 361 -1.76 10.77 -9.40
N LEU A 362 -0.64 10.05 -9.24
CA LEU A 362 0.73 10.60 -9.36
C LEU A 362 1.04 11.12 -10.76
N ASP A 363 0.39 10.59 -11.80
CA ASP A 363 0.63 11.00 -13.19
C ASP A 363 0.35 12.50 -13.37
N SER A 364 -0.73 12.98 -12.73
CA SER A 364 -1.14 14.39 -12.74
C SER A 364 -0.30 15.29 -11.82
N ARG A 365 0.53 14.70 -10.97
CA ARG A 365 1.42 15.38 -10.00
C ARG A 365 2.89 15.29 -10.41
N GLY A 366 3.16 15.34 -11.72
CA GLY A 366 4.52 15.27 -12.26
C GLY A 366 5.23 13.93 -11.99
N GLY A 367 4.47 12.85 -11.80
CA GLY A 367 4.97 11.52 -11.51
C GLY A 367 5.27 11.25 -10.02
N GLY A 368 4.75 12.08 -9.11
CA GLY A 368 4.90 11.90 -7.66
C GLY A 368 6.16 12.50 -7.04
N LEU A 369 6.92 13.30 -7.80
CA LEU A 369 8.20 13.87 -7.38
C LEU A 369 8.11 14.85 -6.19
N ALA A 370 6.94 15.43 -5.94
CA ALA A 370 6.69 16.36 -4.83
C ALA A 370 6.23 15.67 -3.53
N GLY A 371 6.24 14.33 -3.46
CA GLY A 371 5.91 13.60 -2.22
C GLY A 371 4.43 13.61 -1.86
N GLY A 372 3.58 13.03 -2.72
CA GLY A 372 2.17 12.82 -2.41
C GLY A 372 1.30 14.09 -2.43
N ALA A 373 0.36 14.19 -1.48
CA ALA A 373 -0.67 15.23 -1.39
C ALA A 373 -0.09 16.66 -1.31
N ALA A 374 1.18 16.81 -0.94
CA ALA A 374 1.92 18.06 -0.78
C ALA A 374 2.12 18.89 -2.06
N ALA A 375 1.85 18.35 -3.26
CA ALA A 375 1.84 19.15 -4.49
C ALA A 375 0.70 20.18 -4.46
N GLY A 376 1.04 21.45 -4.23
CA GLY A 376 0.09 22.57 -4.26
C GLY A 376 -0.49 22.85 -5.66
N GLN A 377 -1.59 23.61 -5.71
CA GLN A 377 -2.33 23.92 -6.95
C GLN A 377 -1.50 24.67 -8.01
N THR A 378 -0.37 25.25 -7.63
CA THR A 378 0.52 26.07 -8.47
C THR A 378 1.67 25.29 -9.12
N SER A 379 1.81 23.99 -8.84
CA SER A 379 2.84 23.16 -9.46
C SER A 379 2.50 22.87 -10.93
N SER A 380 3.49 23.00 -11.84
CA SER A 380 3.33 22.68 -13.26
C SER A 380 2.86 21.23 -13.42
N ARG A 381 1.62 21.05 -13.88
CA ARG A 381 0.97 19.74 -14.09
C ARG A 381 1.39 19.10 -15.40
N THR A 382 2.70 19.01 -15.65
CA THR A 382 3.17 18.19 -16.76
C THR A 382 2.84 16.74 -16.41
N VAL A 383 1.91 16.13 -17.16
CA VAL A 383 1.54 14.72 -16.95
C VAL A 383 2.77 13.87 -17.24
N ARG A 384 3.20 13.08 -16.25
CA ARG A 384 4.33 12.15 -16.38
C ARG A 384 3.98 10.85 -15.69
N LYS A 385 4.00 9.75 -16.44
CA LYS A 385 3.66 8.42 -15.92
C LYS A 385 4.55 8.05 -14.72
N ALA A 386 3.97 7.72 -13.58
CA ALA A 386 4.69 7.32 -12.37
C ALA A 386 5.01 5.82 -12.32
N TYR A 387 4.24 5.02 -13.08
CA TYR A 387 4.27 3.55 -13.09
C TYR A 387 4.31 2.90 -11.71
N PRO A 388 3.52 3.32 -10.70
CA PRO A 388 3.85 3.04 -9.33
C PRO A 388 3.26 1.73 -8.79
N LEU A 389 2.53 0.96 -9.60
CA LEU A 389 1.68 -0.15 -9.13
C LEU A 389 2.17 -1.53 -9.58
N LEU A 390 1.43 -2.58 -9.22
CA LEU A 390 1.77 -3.98 -9.57
C LEU A 390 1.26 -4.43 -10.93
N PHE A 391 0.31 -3.70 -11.53
CA PHE A 391 -0.26 -3.99 -12.83
C PHE A 391 0.09 -2.88 -13.81
N ASP A 392 0.45 -3.24 -15.04
CA ASP A 392 0.77 -2.28 -16.10
C ASP A 392 -0.49 -1.62 -16.70
N GLU A 393 -0.31 -0.77 -17.71
CA GLU A 393 -1.40 -0.04 -18.36
C GLU A 393 -2.43 -0.95 -19.07
N ASN A 394 -2.07 -2.22 -19.30
CA ASN A 394 -2.89 -3.25 -19.92
C ASN A 394 -3.38 -4.29 -18.91
N LEU A 395 -3.36 -3.95 -17.61
CA LEU A 395 -3.79 -4.81 -16.49
C LEU A 395 -2.95 -6.09 -16.33
N GLN A 396 -1.76 -6.15 -16.92
CA GLN A 396 -0.86 -7.30 -16.78
C GLN A 396 0.03 -7.15 -15.56
N ARG A 397 0.29 -8.25 -14.86
CA ARG A 397 1.17 -8.30 -13.69
C ARG A 397 2.61 -7.94 -14.09
N LYS A 398 3.16 -6.89 -13.48
CA LYS A 398 4.57 -6.46 -13.64
C LYS A 398 5.53 -7.38 -12.89
N LYS A 399 6.85 -7.25 -13.11
CA LYS A 399 7.85 -7.97 -12.28
C LYS A 399 7.70 -7.70 -10.78
N ALA A 400 7.31 -6.48 -10.41
CA ALA A 400 7.04 -6.12 -9.02
C ALA A 400 5.95 -7.00 -8.38
N TYR A 401 4.91 -7.40 -9.12
CA TYR A 401 3.89 -8.33 -8.62
C TYR A 401 4.52 -9.65 -8.15
N TRP A 402 5.38 -10.23 -8.98
CA TRP A 402 6.03 -11.52 -8.69
C TRP A 402 7.01 -11.44 -7.53
N SER A 403 7.70 -10.30 -7.37
CA SER A 403 8.52 -10.01 -6.19
C SER A 403 7.73 -9.93 -4.89
N VAL A 404 6.43 -9.62 -4.95
CA VAL A 404 5.55 -9.57 -3.79
C VAL A 404 4.96 -10.93 -3.43
N VAL A 405 4.77 -11.86 -4.38
CA VAL A 405 4.09 -13.15 -4.12
C VAL A 405 5.01 -14.38 -4.03
N ASN A 406 6.24 -14.29 -4.51
CA ASN A 406 7.18 -15.41 -4.50
C ASN A 406 7.99 -15.44 -3.19
N PHE A 407 7.40 -15.97 -2.11
CA PHE A 407 8.01 -16.11 -0.79
C PHE A 407 7.70 -17.44 -0.11
#